data_AF-A0A3M7L1U4-F1
#
_entry.id   AF-A0A3M7L1U4-F1
#
_cell.length_a   1.000
_cell.length_b   1.000
_cell.length_c   1.000
_cell.angle_alpha   90.00
_cell.angle_beta   90.00
_cell.angle_gamma   90.00
#
_symmetry.space_group_name_H-M   'P 1'
#
loop_
_entity.id
_entity.type
_entity.pdbx_description
1 polymer ?
#
loop_
_entity_poly.entity_id
_entity_poly.type
_entity_poly.pdbx_seq_one_letter_code
_entity_poly.pdbx_strand_id
1 'polypeptide(L)'
;ALPSAVMASALSDTRTTVTVVGGGAWGTALAAHCARMGHDTYLWAMEKEVVDAVNKQHENTVFLKGLPLPESLKATNDIEFAIKHAELVLTVVPTPFLFKSLSNIKDLLTEKHVIISCTKGILNDTLETPDDIIKRALPEKLHSRLAFLSGPSFAAEVTKGIPTAVTIASKNIQLAQHVQELLSTNRFRCYRTDDVVGVELAGALKNVLAIACGISDGVGFGNNGRAALITRGLDEITRLAVASGANPLTLAGLAGVGDIVLTCCGDLSRNRTVGLRLGKGEKLEDIVSSLGATAEGVLTSRSAYHFAKKMGIDCAVIEGIYRVVNEGADPVEVVATTMSRPLRAEVDEKVAAAKQVPIDGGPQYYALDVECVATGLDHNARAVAQIGLVDAHGRELLNIFVKPNEPVVSCLTAITGITPTILETKGISLGEARERLLQVLPSTATLVGQNVMQDVRWLNLKERQDFASMLDLMGLYRVWNAQYRNFTIFNQDHLARVLLNWAGEGPHDAVRDAQVSMQLFHCHARLQSDPGMWDQAQQALLDAPRKPSFASQNPIYDNVCMGNRRTCRCGAPFFS
;
A
#
# COMPACT_ATOMS: atom_id res chain seq x y z
N ALA A 1 -34.59 -2.73 -17.62
CA ALA A 1 -34.57 -1.67 -16.59
C ALA A 1 -34.59 -2.35 -15.24
N LEU A 2 -33.64 -2.03 -14.34
CA LEU A 2 -33.75 -2.44 -12.94
C LEU A 2 -35.00 -1.76 -12.33
N PRO A 3 -35.78 -2.43 -11.47
CA PRO A 3 -36.98 -1.85 -10.89
C PRO A 3 -36.68 -0.52 -10.19
N SER A 4 -37.56 0.46 -10.37
CA SER A 4 -37.50 1.82 -9.80
C SER A 4 -37.69 1.89 -8.28
N ALA A 5 -37.35 0.84 -7.52
CA ALA A 5 -37.79 0.68 -6.13
C ALA A 5 -36.70 0.29 -5.11
N VAL A 6 -35.44 0.69 -5.35
CA VAL A 6 -34.49 0.95 -4.25
C VAL A 6 -33.71 2.21 -4.64
N MET A 7 -34.23 3.37 -4.26
CA MET A 7 -33.53 4.65 -4.46
C MET A 7 -32.14 4.59 -3.81
N ALA A 8 -31.17 5.32 -4.38
CA ALA A 8 -29.87 5.46 -3.74
C ALA A 8 -30.09 6.09 -2.36
N SER A 9 -29.80 5.35 -1.30
CA SER A 9 -29.91 5.84 0.08
C SER A 9 -28.50 6.18 0.56
N ALA A 10 -28.31 7.40 1.04
CA ALA A 10 -27.07 7.76 1.71
C ALA A 10 -26.83 6.81 2.90
N LEU A 11 -25.58 6.41 3.11
CA LEU A 11 -25.21 5.62 4.28
C LEU A 11 -25.00 6.50 5.53
N SER A 12 -24.98 7.83 5.33
CA SER A 12 -24.95 8.84 6.37
C SER A 12 -26.05 9.87 6.15
N ASP A 13 -26.65 10.34 7.25
CA ASP A 13 -27.62 11.43 7.25
C ASP A 13 -26.96 12.82 7.26
N THR A 14 -25.62 12.88 7.33
CA THR A 14 -24.88 14.14 7.27
C THR A 14 -25.12 14.84 5.93
N ARG A 15 -25.40 16.14 5.98
CA ARG A 15 -25.51 17.02 4.81
C ARG A 15 -24.49 18.14 4.92
N THR A 16 -24.03 18.62 3.77
CA THR A 16 -22.99 19.64 3.64
C THR A 16 -23.17 20.36 2.30
N THR A 17 -22.43 21.43 2.09
CA THR A 17 -22.38 22.18 0.83
C THR A 17 -21.21 21.69 -0.02
N VAL A 18 -21.51 21.35 -1.27
CA VAL A 18 -20.54 20.74 -2.19
C VAL A 18 -20.37 21.62 -3.41
N THR A 19 -19.12 21.84 -3.80
CA THR A 19 -18.79 22.40 -5.11
C THR A 19 -17.90 21.45 -5.88
N VAL A 20 -18.34 21.10 -7.09
CA VAL A 20 -17.53 20.32 -8.03
C VAL A 20 -16.93 21.26 -9.06
N VAL A 21 -15.60 21.38 -9.07
CA VAL A 21 -14.84 22.23 -10.00
C VAL A 21 -14.48 21.39 -11.23
N GLY A 22 -15.23 21.56 -12.31
CA GLY A 22 -15.00 20.90 -13.61
C GLY A 22 -16.27 20.33 -14.22
N GLY A 23 -16.80 20.99 -15.25
CA GLY A 23 -18.05 20.65 -15.95
C GLY A 23 -18.00 19.45 -16.90
N GLY A 24 -16.94 18.64 -16.87
CA GLY A 24 -16.80 17.47 -17.73
C GLY A 24 -17.73 16.31 -17.32
N ALA A 25 -17.67 15.20 -18.07
CA ALA A 25 -18.50 14.02 -17.82
C ALA A 25 -18.40 13.51 -16.37
N TRP A 26 -17.18 13.37 -15.86
CA TRP A 26 -16.94 12.84 -14.51
C TRP A 26 -17.34 13.83 -13.41
N GLY A 27 -17.03 15.11 -13.55
CA GLY A 27 -17.45 16.13 -12.59
C GLY A 27 -18.98 16.28 -12.54
N THR A 28 -19.65 16.20 -13.69
CA THR A 28 -21.12 16.18 -13.75
C THR A 28 -21.69 14.96 -13.03
N ALA A 29 -21.10 13.77 -13.21
CA ALA A 29 -21.56 12.56 -12.53
C ALA A 29 -21.38 12.63 -11.01
N LEU A 30 -20.25 13.16 -10.53
CA LEU A 30 -20.00 13.39 -9.11
C LEU A 30 -20.93 14.45 -8.51
N ALA A 31 -21.21 15.54 -9.23
CA ALA A 31 -22.13 16.57 -8.80
C ALA A 31 -23.58 16.03 -8.72
N ALA A 32 -24.00 15.26 -9.72
CA ALA A 32 -25.29 14.59 -9.71
C ALA A 32 -25.40 13.58 -8.56
N HIS A 33 -24.33 12.83 -8.28
CA HIS A 33 -24.27 11.91 -7.15
C HIS A 33 -24.44 12.64 -5.81
N CYS A 34 -23.68 13.72 -5.57
CA CYS A 34 -23.78 14.52 -4.35
C CYS A 34 -25.18 15.14 -4.18
N ALA A 35 -25.76 15.67 -5.27
CA ALA A 35 -27.10 16.24 -5.24
C ALA A 35 -28.19 15.20 -4.92
N ARG A 36 -28.06 13.95 -5.40
CA ARG A 36 -28.98 12.84 -5.04
C ARG A 36 -28.86 12.41 -3.59
N MET A 37 -27.68 12.52 -3.00
CA MET A 37 -27.48 12.31 -1.57
C MET A 37 -28.12 13.41 -0.72
N GLY A 38 -28.58 14.50 -1.34
CA GLY A 38 -29.21 15.63 -0.67
C GLY A 38 -28.22 16.71 -0.23
N HIS A 39 -26.96 16.66 -0.66
CA HIS A 39 -26.03 17.77 -0.46
C HIS A 39 -26.43 18.97 -1.29
N ASP A 40 -26.28 20.18 -0.74
CA ASP A 40 -26.51 21.41 -1.49
C ASP A 40 -25.33 21.65 -2.45
N THR A 41 -25.52 21.26 -3.71
CA THR A 41 -24.43 21.01 -4.65
C THR A 41 -24.44 22.00 -5.81
N TYR A 42 -23.30 22.64 -6.05
CA TYR A 42 -23.01 23.38 -7.27
C TYR A 42 -21.99 22.66 -8.15
N LEU A 43 -22.28 22.56 -9.44
CA LEU A 43 -21.32 22.25 -10.48
C LEU A 43 -20.75 23.56 -11.05
N TRP A 44 -19.47 23.81 -10.86
CA TRP A 44 -18.80 24.88 -11.57
C TRP A 44 -18.32 24.38 -12.95
N ALA A 45 -18.71 25.09 -13.99
CA ALA A 45 -18.28 24.85 -15.37
C ALA A 45 -17.81 26.15 -16.03
N MET A 46 -16.84 26.03 -16.94
CA MET A 46 -16.33 27.19 -17.67
C MET A 46 -17.26 27.55 -18.84
N GLU A 47 -17.79 26.53 -19.49
CA GLU A 47 -18.70 26.63 -20.63
C GLU A 47 -20.08 27.11 -20.16
N LYS A 48 -20.56 28.21 -20.74
CA LYS A 48 -21.89 28.75 -20.42
C LYS A 48 -22.99 27.78 -20.86
N GLU A 49 -22.76 27.05 -21.95
CA GLU A 49 -23.66 26.06 -22.51
C GLU A 49 -23.91 24.92 -21.51
N VAL A 50 -22.87 24.48 -20.79
CA VAL A 50 -23.02 23.46 -19.73
C VAL A 50 -23.88 24.00 -18.59
N VAL A 51 -23.61 25.23 -18.13
CA VAL A 51 -24.36 25.85 -17.03
C VAL A 51 -25.84 26.04 -17.40
N ASP A 52 -26.11 26.57 -18.58
CA ASP A 52 -27.47 26.81 -19.06
C ASP A 52 -28.23 25.47 -19.26
N ALA A 53 -27.56 24.44 -19.79
CA ALA A 53 -28.17 23.12 -19.99
C ALA A 53 -28.49 22.42 -18.65
N VAL A 54 -27.56 22.41 -17.70
CA VAL A 54 -27.79 21.79 -16.38
C VAL A 54 -28.94 22.48 -15.64
N ASN A 55 -29.01 23.81 -15.67
CA ASN A 55 -30.03 24.55 -14.94
C ASN A 55 -31.42 24.54 -15.61
N LYS A 56 -31.50 24.49 -16.95
CA LYS A 56 -32.78 24.59 -17.68
C LYS A 56 -33.32 23.24 -18.15
N GLN A 57 -32.42 22.31 -18.47
CA GLN A 57 -32.76 21.01 -19.07
C GLN A 57 -32.48 19.85 -18.11
N HIS A 58 -31.81 20.12 -16.97
CA HIS A 58 -31.35 19.09 -16.03
C HIS A 58 -30.56 18.00 -16.75
N GLU A 59 -29.69 18.41 -17.67
CA GLU A 59 -28.82 17.54 -18.46
C GLU A 59 -27.53 18.30 -18.81
N ASN A 60 -26.38 17.62 -18.82
CA ASN A 60 -25.17 18.16 -19.45
C ASN A 60 -25.08 17.69 -20.90
N THR A 61 -25.72 18.43 -21.79
CA THR A 61 -25.81 18.13 -23.23
C THR A 61 -24.48 18.24 -23.97
N VAL A 62 -23.43 18.78 -23.34
CA VAL A 62 -22.10 18.90 -23.95
C VAL A 62 -21.29 17.64 -23.67
N PHE A 63 -21.12 17.28 -22.39
CA PHE A 63 -20.16 16.27 -21.96
C PHE A 63 -20.80 14.98 -21.44
N LEU A 64 -22.10 14.94 -21.14
CA LEU A 64 -22.79 13.78 -20.58
C LEU A 64 -24.23 13.63 -21.12
N LYS A 65 -24.32 13.52 -22.45
CA LYS A 65 -25.56 13.51 -23.23
C LYS A 65 -26.51 12.36 -22.86
N GLY A 66 -27.80 12.66 -22.87
CA GLY A 66 -28.92 11.71 -22.70
C GLY A 66 -29.09 11.17 -21.29
N LEU A 67 -28.45 11.78 -20.28
CA LEU A 67 -28.53 11.35 -18.89
C LEU A 67 -29.15 12.44 -18.00
N PRO A 68 -30.34 12.20 -17.42
CA PRO A 68 -31.01 13.20 -16.59
C PRO A 68 -30.26 13.40 -15.26
N LEU A 69 -30.16 14.66 -14.87
CA LEU A 69 -29.56 15.14 -13.63
C LEU A 69 -30.66 15.48 -12.61
N PRO A 70 -30.36 15.45 -11.30
CA PRO A 70 -31.32 15.85 -10.28
C PRO A 70 -31.71 17.33 -10.42
N GLU A 71 -32.98 17.65 -10.21
CA GLU A 71 -33.46 19.05 -10.22
C GLU A 71 -32.80 19.91 -9.12
N SER A 72 -32.34 19.27 -8.04
CA SER A 72 -31.60 19.93 -6.95
C SER A 72 -30.19 20.35 -7.34
N LEU A 73 -29.60 19.78 -8.39
CA LEU A 73 -28.26 20.15 -8.85
C LEU A 73 -28.32 21.48 -9.59
N LYS A 74 -27.49 22.43 -9.16
CA LYS A 74 -27.32 23.73 -9.84
C LYS A 74 -25.95 23.82 -10.47
N ALA A 75 -25.84 24.55 -11.57
CA ALA A 75 -24.57 24.89 -12.19
C ALA A 75 -24.32 26.40 -12.18
N THR A 76 -23.05 26.80 -12.14
CA THR A 76 -22.65 28.22 -12.17
C THR A 76 -21.33 28.41 -12.90
N ASN A 77 -21.16 29.58 -13.54
CA ASN A 77 -19.88 30.04 -14.07
C ASN A 77 -19.10 30.89 -13.04
N ASP A 78 -19.73 31.32 -11.94
CA ASP A 78 -19.12 32.11 -10.88
C ASP A 78 -18.36 31.20 -9.91
N ILE A 79 -17.04 31.11 -10.09
CA ILE A 79 -16.16 30.27 -9.25
C ILE A 79 -16.05 30.81 -7.82
N GLU A 80 -16.12 32.14 -7.64
CA GLU A 80 -15.94 32.75 -6.32
C GLU A 80 -17.15 32.43 -5.43
N PHE A 81 -18.35 32.59 -5.98
CA PHE A 81 -19.58 32.13 -5.34
C PHE A 81 -19.53 30.63 -5.03
N ALA A 82 -19.14 29.80 -6.01
CA ALA A 82 -19.13 28.36 -5.86
C ALA A 82 -18.16 27.90 -4.75
N ILE A 83 -16.95 28.47 -4.66
CA ILE A 83 -16.00 28.10 -3.62
C ILE A 83 -16.46 28.59 -2.24
N LYS A 84 -16.97 29.83 -2.12
CA LYS A 84 -17.45 30.35 -0.83
C LYS A 84 -18.62 29.54 -0.25
N HIS A 85 -19.49 29.04 -1.12
CA HIS A 85 -20.62 28.15 -0.79
C HIS A 85 -20.16 26.85 -0.11
N ALA A 86 -19.06 26.26 -0.58
CA ALA A 86 -18.71 24.89 -0.25
C ALA A 86 -17.97 24.72 1.08
N GLU A 87 -18.21 23.58 1.72
CA GLU A 87 -17.31 22.96 2.70
C GLU A 87 -16.52 21.81 2.04
N LEU A 88 -17.10 21.14 1.04
CA LEU A 88 -16.47 20.08 0.28
C LEU A 88 -16.22 20.52 -1.17
N VAL A 89 -14.96 20.56 -1.59
CA VAL A 89 -14.54 20.95 -2.94
C VAL A 89 -13.98 19.74 -3.67
N LEU A 90 -14.68 19.25 -4.69
CA LEU A 90 -14.18 18.19 -5.57
C LEU A 90 -13.53 18.84 -6.80
N THR A 91 -12.23 18.67 -6.99
CA THR A 91 -11.55 19.12 -8.20
C THR A 91 -11.48 17.99 -9.22
N VAL A 92 -12.08 18.22 -10.39
CA VAL A 92 -12.19 17.25 -11.50
C VAL A 92 -11.65 17.86 -12.80
N VAL A 93 -10.68 18.77 -12.65
CA VAL A 93 -10.02 19.46 -13.75
C VAL A 93 -8.94 18.57 -14.34
N PRO A 94 -8.75 18.51 -15.67
CA PRO A 94 -7.65 17.74 -16.26
C PRO A 94 -6.28 18.18 -15.73
N THR A 95 -5.35 17.22 -15.57
CA THR A 95 -4.02 17.42 -14.94
C THR A 95 -3.26 18.66 -15.45
N PRO A 96 -3.19 18.97 -16.77
CA PRO A 96 -2.47 20.13 -17.25
C PRO A 96 -3.00 21.48 -16.74
N PHE A 97 -4.28 21.56 -16.37
CA PHE A 97 -4.94 22.78 -15.92
C PHE A 97 -5.09 22.86 -14.40
N LEU A 98 -4.75 21.80 -13.66
CA LEU A 98 -4.98 21.68 -12.22
C LEU A 98 -4.26 22.78 -11.43
N PHE A 99 -2.96 23.00 -11.72
CA PHE A 99 -2.17 24.03 -11.05
C PHE A 99 -2.78 25.42 -11.20
N LYS A 100 -3.07 25.83 -12.43
CA LYS A 100 -3.63 27.15 -12.75
C LYS A 100 -5.01 27.34 -12.12
N SER A 101 -5.86 26.30 -12.19
CA SER A 101 -7.22 26.35 -11.66
C SER A 101 -7.23 26.55 -10.15
N LEU A 102 -6.40 25.81 -9.41
CA LEU A 102 -6.30 25.94 -7.96
C LEU A 102 -5.59 27.23 -7.53
N SER A 103 -4.56 27.66 -8.28
CA SER A 103 -3.88 28.93 -8.01
C SER A 103 -4.82 30.12 -8.10
N ASN A 104 -5.79 30.09 -9.02
CA ASN A 104 -6.77 31.17 -9.19
C ASN A 104 -7.79 31.26 -8.05
N ILE A 105 -8.00 30.20 -7.28
CA ILE A 105 -8.96 30.15 -6.18
C ILE A 105 -8.31 30.05 -4.80
N LYS A 106 -6.97 30.01 -4.73
CA LYS A 106 -6.21 29.75 -3.49
C LYS A 106 -6.57 30.70 -2.35
N ASP A 107 -6.86 31.97 -2.66
CA ASP A 107 -7.15 33.01 -1.67
C ASP A 107 -8.59 32.94 -1.15
N LEU A 108 -9.45 32.19 -1.84
CA LEU A 108 -10.81 31.89 -1.41
C LEU A 108 -10.87 30.65 -0.49
N LEU A 109 -9.84 29.80 -0.55
CA LEU A 109 -9.75 28.56 0.21
C LEU A 109 -9.21 28.80 1.63
N THR A 110 -9.98 28.35 2.61
CA THR A 110 -9.64 28.34 4.04
C THR A 110 -9.68 26.93 4.61
N GLU A 111 -9.24 26.73 5.85
CA GLU A 111 -9.15 25.41 6.50
C GLU A 111 -10.50 24.70 6.68
N LYS A 112 -11.62 25.43 6.57
CA LYS A 112 -12.97 24.85 6.53
C LYS A 112 -13.15 23.88 5.35
N HIS A 113 -12.49 24.15 4.22
CA HIS A 113 -12.69 23.38 3.00
C HIS A 113 -11.92 22.04 3.06
N VAL A 114 -12.61 20.95 2.74
CA VAL A 114 -12.00 19.68 2.34
C VAL A 114 -11.81 19.71 0.84
N ILE A 115 -10.63 19.35 0.34
CA ILE A 115 -10.34 19.33 -1.09
C ILE A 115 -10.13 17.89 -1.53
N ILE A 116 -10.99 17.39 -2.42
CA ILE A 116 -10.91 16.04 -2.97
C ILE A 116 -10.48 16.14 -4.41
N SER A 117 -9.28 15.65 -4.72
CA SER A 117 -8.85 15.48 -6.11
C SER A 117 -9.47 14.23 -6.71
N CYS A 118 -10.15 14.39 -7.84
CA CYS A 118 -10.63 13.29 -8.68
C CYS A 118 -9.88 13.26 -10.03
N THR A 119 -8.84 14.09 -10.16
CA THR A 119 -7.99 14.20 -11.35
C THR A 119 -7.02 13.02 -11.41
N LYS A 120 -6.84 12.45 -12.61
CA LYS A 120 -5.94 11.32 -12.86
C LYS A 120 -4.93 11.71 -13.94
N GLY A 121 -3.64 11.46 -13.69
CA GLY A 121 -2.57 11.68 -14.66
C GLY A 121 -1.27 12.15 -14.01
N ILE A 122 -0.22 12.28 -14.82
CA ILE A 122 1.10 12.80 -14.42
C ILE A 122 1.44 13.96 -15.35
N LEU A 123 1.93 15.08 -14.81
CA LEU A 123 2.27 16.25 -15.62
C LEU A 123 3.50 15.96 -16.49
N ASN A 124 3.43 16.29 -17.78
CA ASN A 124 4.46 15.90 -18.75
C ASN A 124 5.83 16.53 -18.48
N ASP A 125 5.86 17.78 -18.04
CA ASP A 125 7.12 18.53 -18.00
C ASP A 125 7.88 18.30 -16.67
N THR A 126 7.15 18.10 -15.58
CA THR A 126 7.70 17.98 -14.23
C THR A 126 7.58 16.59 -13.62
N LEU A 127 6.75 15.71 -14.22
CA LEU A 127 6.42 14.38 -13.73
C LEU A 127 5.74 14.38 -12.34
N GLU A 128 5.08 15.48 -12.00
CA GLU A 128 4.32 15.65 -10.75
C GLU A 128 2.96 14.91 -10.81
N THR A 129 2.57 14.30 -9.69
CA THR A 129 1.22 13.76 -9.49
C THR A 129 0.23 14.87 -9.09
N PRO A 130 -1.09 14.63 -9.06
CA PRO A 130 -2.03 15.62 -8.57
C PRO A 130 -1.75 16.10 -7.14
N ASP A 131 -1.30 15.24 -6.21
CA ASP A 131 -0.88 15.64 -4.85
C ASP A 131 0.25 16.68 -4.90
N ASP A 132 1.29 16.42 -5.69
CA ASP A 132 2.42 17.35 -5.87
C ASP A 132 1.94 18.70 -6.43
N ILE A 133 1.11 18.66 -7.47
CA ILE A 133 0.58 19.86 -8.14
C ILE A 133 -0.28 20.69 -7.17
N ILE A 134 -1.16 20.02 -6.41
CA ILE A 134 -2.06 20.68 -5.46
C ILE A 134 -1.25 21.32 -4.33
N LYS A 135 -0.27 20.61 -3.78
CA LYS A 135 0.60 21.12 -2.71
C LYS A 135 1.43 22.31 -3.15
N ARG A 136 1.86 22.34 -4.41
CA ARG A 136 2.55 23.49 -5.00
C ARG A 136 1.61 24.67 -5.25
N ALA A 137 0.34 24.41 -5.59
CA ALA A 137 -0.64 25.46 -5.86
C ALA A 137 -1.24 26.09 -4.59
N LEU A 138 -1.37 25.31 -3.52
CA LEU A 138 -2.09 25.69 -2.31
C LEU A 138 -1.18 25.86 -1.09
N PRO A 139 -1.54 26.76 -0.14
CA PRO A 139 -0.80 26.92 1.12
C PRO A 139 -0.71 25.64 1.95
N GLU A 140 0.40 25.44 2.66
CA GLU A 140 0.71 24.25 3.48
C GLU A 140 -0.38 23.90 4.49
N LYS A 141 -1.02 24.91 5.10
CA LYS A 141 -2.14 24.72 6.05
C LYS A 141 -3.32 23.92 5.47
N LEU A 142 -3.47 23.87 4.14
CA LEU A 142 -4.52 23.10 3.48
C LEU A 142 -4.08 21.68 3.11
N HIS A 143 -2.79 21.33 3.23
CA HIS A 143 -2.27 20.02 2.78
C HIS A 143 -2.83 18.86 3.59
N SER A 144 -3.13 19.08 4.88
CA SER A 144 -3.80 18.09 5.75
C SER A 144 -5.29 17.90 5.44
N ARG A 145 -5.84 18.72 4.53
CA ARG A 145 -7.24 18.74 4.08
C ARG A 145 -7.43 18.12 2.70
N LEU A 146 -6.40 17.45 2.17
CA LEU A 146 -6.42 16.82 0.85
C LEU A 146 -6.85 15.36 0.93
N ALA A 147 -7.74 14.96 0.01
CA ALA A 147 -8.08 13.58 -0.25
C ALA A 147 -8.11 13.32 -1.77
N PHE A 148 -8.04 12.05 -2.17
CA PHE A 148 -7.87 11.64 -3.56
C PHE A 148 -8.83 10.49 -3.88
N LEU A 149 -9.62 10.61 -4.93
CA LEU A 149 -10.61 9.63 -5.34
C LEU A 149 -10.17 8.94 -6.62
N SER A 150 -10.04 7.60 -6.57
CA SER A 150 -9.80 6.77 -7.76
C SER A 150 -10.57 5.45 -7.67
N GLY A 151 -10.62 4.69 -8.76
CA GLY A 151 -11.36 3.43 -8.83
C GLY A 151 -12.25 3.30 -10.07
N PRO A 152 -12.86 2.12 -10.26
CA PRO A 152 -13.69 1.80 -11.41
C PRO A 152 -15.02 2.58 -11.35
N SER A 153 -15.10 3.68 -12.09
CA SER A 153 -16.21 4.63 -11.96
C SER A 153 -16.58 5.33 -13.27
N PHE A 154 -17.12 4.61 -14.25
CA PHE A 154 -17.59 5.25 -15.48
C PHE A 154 -18.70 6.27 -15.18
N ALA A 155 -18.52 7.51 -15.66
CA ALA A 155 -19.42 8.63 -15.39
C ALA A 155 -20.89 8.31 -15.73
N ALA A 156 -21.12 7.67 -16.88
CA ALA A 156 -22.47 7.32 -17.30
C ALA A 156 -23.15 6.31 -16.36
N GLU A 157 -22.41 5.39 -15.76
CA GLU A 157 -22.94 4.38 -14.83
C GLU A 157 -23.25 5.01 -13.46
N VAL A 158 -22.35 5.86 -12.97
CA VAL A 158 -22.55 6.64 -11.73
C VAL A 158 -23.78 7.54 -11.86
N THR A 159 -23.92 8.26 -12.98
CA THR A 159 -25.11 9.09 -13.24
C THR A 159 -26.38 8.26 -13.40
N LYS A 160 -26.31 6.98 -13.79
CA LYS A 160 -27.48 6.09 -13.79
C LYS A 160 -27.78 5.46 -12.42
N GLY A 161 -26.93 5.68 -11.42
CA GLY A 161 -27.05 5.03 -10.10
C GLY A 161 -26.73 3.53 -10.12
N ILE A 162 -25.95 3.08 -11.11
CA ILE A 162 -25.48 1.69 -11.21
C ILE A 162 -24.40 1.47 -10.13
N PRO A 163 -24.38 0.29 -9.47
CA PRO A 163 -23.40 -0.01 -8.43
C PRO A 163 -21.96 0.32 -8.84
N THR A 164 -21.31 1.18 -8.06
CA THR A 164 -19.95 1.67 -8.27
C THR A 164 -19.18 1.59 -6.96
N ALA A 165 -17.91 1.19 -7.01
CA ALA A 165 -17.02 1.17 -5.86
C ALA A 165 -15.73 1.93 -6.17
N VAL A 166 -15.31 2.81 -5.26
CA VAL A 166 -14.11 3.64 -5.41
C VAL A 166 -13.28 3.65 -4.13
N THR A 167 -12.04 4.08 -4.24
CA THR A 167 -11.11 4.32 -3.14
C THR A 167 -10.93 5.82 -2.92
N ILE A 168 -10.98 6.24 -1.66
CA ILE A 168 -10.61 7.55 -1.14
C ILE A 168 -9.28 7.40 -0.40
N ALA A 169 -8.24 8.07 -0.85
CA ALA A 169 -6.95 8.14 -0.17
C ALA A 169 -6.76 9.49 0.52
N SER A 170 -6.17 9.50 1.71
CA SER A 170 -5.64 10.72 2.32
C SER A 170 -4.56 10.37 3.32
N LYS A 171 -3.51 11.21 3.42
CA LYS A 171 -2.50 11.09 4.49
C LYS A 171 -3.11 11.31 5.89
N ASN A 172 -4.30 11.89 5.98
CA ASN A 172 -5.10 11.99 7.18
C ASN A 172 -6.25 10.96 7.10
N ILE A 173 -6.12 9.82 7.79
CA ILE A 173 -7.09 8.74 7.67
C ILE A 173 -8.48 9.13 8.21
N GLN A 174 -8.56 10.03 9.20
CA GLN A 174 -9.83 10.58 9.69
C GLN A 174 -10.51 11.43 8.63
N LEU A 175 -9.75 12.17 7.81
CA LEU A 175 -10.29 12.87 6.66
C LEU A 175 -10.82 11.91 5.59
N ALA A 176 -10.07 10.85 5.27
CA ALA A 176 -10.52 9.85 4.31
C ALA A 176 -11.82 9.17 4.79
N GLN A 177 -11.93 8.89 6.09
CA GLN A 177 -13.17 8.39 6.70
C GLN A 177 -14.33 9.40 6.56
N HIS A 178 -14.09 10.67 6.89
CA HIS A 178 -15.11 11.71 6.78
C HIS A 178 -15.62 11.86 5.34
N VAL A 179 -14.71 11.87 4.36
CA VAL A 179 -15.06 11.91 2.93
C VAL A 179 -15.81 10.63 2.50
N GLN A 180 -15.38 9.47 2.98
CA GLN A 180 -16.06 8.19 2.73
C GLN A 180 -17.51 8.22 3.21
N GLU A 181 -17.78 8.75 4.41
CA GLU A 181 -19.12 8.89 4.97
C GLU A 181 -19.99 9.86 4.16
N LEU A 182 -19.42 11.00 3.73
CA LEU A 182 -20.11 12.00 2.92
C LEU A 182 -20.46 11.52 1.51
N LEU A 183 -19.68 10.63 0.91
CA LEU A 183 -19.87 10.23 -0.49
C LEU A 183 -20.52 8.85 -0.67
N SER A 184 -20.66 8.05 0.40
CA SER A 184 -21.15 6.68 0.26
C SER A 184 -22.67 6.54 0.28
N THR A 185 -23.19 5.73 -0.64
CA THR A 185 -24.58 5.25 -0.69
C THR A 185 -24.61 3.73 -0.80
N ASN A 186 -25.80 3.14 -0.77
CA ASN A 186 -26.01 1.73 -1.12
C ASN A 186 -25.65 1.38 -2.59
N ARG A 187 -25.36 2.37 -3.45
CA ARG A 187 -24.98 2.20 -4.87
C ARG A 187 -23.63 2.78 -5.24
N PHE A 188 -23.07 3.67 -4.42
CA PHE A 188 -21.74 4.25 -4.64
C PHE A 188 -20.95 4.04 -3.35
N ARG A 189 -20.04 3.06 -3.33
CA ARG A 189 -19.34 2.68 -2.10
C ARG A 189 -17.92 3.18 -2.12
N CYS A 190 -17.57 4.02 -1.15
CA CYS A 190 -16.19 4.46 -0.96
C CYS A 190 -15.48 3.51 0.01
N TYR A 191 -14.27 3.10 -0.33
CA TYR A 191 -13.29 2.45 0.55
C TYR A 191 -12.19 3.45 0.87
N ARG A 192 -11.50 3.32 2.00
CA ARG A 192 -10.47 4.29 2.42
C ARG A 192 -9.09 3.66 2.51
N THR A 193 -8.06 4.47 2.31
CA THR A 193 -6.64 4.12 2.49
C THR A 193 -5.84 5.39 2.82
N ASP A 194 -4.64 5.22 3.38
CA ASP A 194 -3.64 6.27 3.55
C ASP A 194 -2.63 6.33 2.38
N ASP A 195 -2.65 5.35 1.48
CA ASP A 195 -1.75 5.25 0.33
C ASP A 195 -2.17 6.15 -0.85
N VAL A 196 -1.90 7.45 -0.70
CA VAL A 196 -2.13 8.44 -1.77
C VAL A 196 -1.32 8.11 -3.02
N VAL A 197 -0.05 7.74 -2.87
CA VAL A 197 0.87 7.49 -4.00
C VAL A 197 0.35 6.35 -4.87
N GLY A 198 -0.04 5.23 -4.24
CA GLY A 198 -0.60 4.08 -4.96
C GLY A 198 -1.89 4.42 -5.70
N VAL A 199 -2.79 5.17 -5.08
CA VAL A 199 -4.07 5.57 -5.68
C VAL A 199 -3.87 6.48 -6.91
N GLU A 200 -2.96 7.46 -6.81
CA GLU A 200 -2.69 8.39 -7.90
C GLU A 200 -1.97 7.72 -9.08
N LEU A 201 -0.90 6.96 -8.81
CA LEU A 201 -0.11 6.31 -9.87
C LEU A 201 -0.89 5.21 -10.58
N ALA A 202 -1.71 4.45 -9.85
CA ALA A 202 -2.62 3.48 -10.45
C ALA A 202 -3.61 4.15 -11.41
N GLY A 203 -4.26 5.22 -10.94
CA GLY A 203 -5.23 5.98 -11.72
C GLY A 203 -4.62 6.69 -12.94
N ALA A 204 -3.38 7.18 -12.82
CA ALA A 204 -2.68 7.85 -13.89
C ALA A 204 -2.25 6.88 -15.00
N LEU A 205 -1.59 5.78 -14.63
CA LEU A 205 -0.92 4.90 -15.58
C LEU A 205 -1.88 3.92 -16.28
N LYS A 206 -3.04 3.58 -15.67
CA LYS A 206 -4.02 2.66 -16.30
C LYS A 206 -4.47 3.10 -17.70
N ASN A 207 -4.51 4.40 -17.96
CA ASN A 207 -5.05 4.94 -19.20
C ASN A 207 -4.11 4.64 -20.38
N VAL A 208 -2.80 4.56 -20.12
CA VAL A 208 -1.78 4.13 -21.08
C VAL A 208 -1.97 2.65 -21.41
N LEU A 209 -2.17 1.82 -20.38
CA LEU A 209 -2.46 0.39 -20.54
C LEU A 209 -3.76 0.11 -21.31
N ALA A 210 -4.78 0.95 -21.12
CA ALA A 210 -6.03 0.85 -21.86
C ALA A 210 -5.84 1.10 -23.37
N ILE A 211 -4.94 2.00 -23.77
CA ILE A 211 -4.57 2.18 -25.18
C ILE A 211 -3.91 0.90 -25.70
N ALA A 212 -2.99 0.29 -24.94
CA ALA A 212 -2.36 -0.98 -25.33
C ALA A 212 -3.38 -2.10 -25.56
N CYS A 213 -4.34 -2.25 -24.65
CA CYS A 213 -5.42 -3.23 -24.80
C CYS A 213 -6.30 -2.93 -26.02
N GLY A 214 -6.60 -1.66 -26.26
CA GLY A 214 -7.31 -1.23 -27.47
C GLY A 214 -6.55 -1.60 -28.74
N ILE A 215 -5.24 -1.34 -28.82
CA ILE A 215 -4.40 -1.69 -29.97
C ILE A 215 -4.46 -3.20 -30.21
N SER A 216 -4.29 -4.00 -29.15
CA SER A 216 -4.38 -5.45 -29.23
C SER A 216 -5.72 -5.94 -29.79
N ASP A 217 -6.82 -5.33 -29.33
CA ASP A 217 -8.17 -5.64 -29.83
C ASP A 217 -8.35 -5.18 -31.30
N GLY A 218 -7.73 -4.07 -31.70
CA GLY A 218 -7.81 -3.49 -33.04
C GLY A 218 -7.06 -4.31 -34.09
N VAL A 219 -5.89 -4.82 -33.72
CA VAL A 219 -5.07 -5.72 -34.56
C VAL A 219 -5.68 -7.13 -34.62
N GLY A 220 -6.43 -7.53 -33.59
CA GLY A 220 -7.12 -8.83 -33.56
C GLY A 220 -6.38 -9.94 -32.81
N PHE A 221 -5.57 -9.62 -31.79
CA PHE A 221 -4.85 -10.63 -30.99
C PHE A 221 -5.74 -11.42 -30.00
N GLY A 222 -7.02 -11.06 -29.91
CA GLY A 222 -8.01 -11.78 -29.11
C GLY A 222 -7.84 -11.65 -27.60
N ASN A 223 -8.67 -12.39 -26.87
CA ASN A 223 -8.80 -12.26 -25.42
C ASN A 223 -7.53 -12.66 -24.64
N ASN A 224 -6.77 -13.63 -25.15
CA ASN A 224 -5.52 -14.07 -24.51
C ASN A 224 -4.46 -12.95 -24.54
N GLY A 225 -4.30 -12.28 -25.69
CA GLY A 225 -3.38 -11.16 -25.83
C GLY A 225 -3.76 -10.00 -24.90
N ARG A 226 -5.05 -9.68 -24.82
CA ARG A 226 -5.55 -8.67 -23.89
C ARG A 226 -5.31 -9.03 -22.42
N ALA A 227 -5.59 -10.27 -22.02
CA ALA A 227 -5.35 -10.72 -20.65
C ALA A 227 -3.85 -10.65 -20.28
N ALA A 228 -2.97 -11.10 -21.18
CA ALA A 228 -1.53 -10.99 -20.99
C ALA A 228 -1.08 -9.52 -20.86
N LEU A 229 -1.59 -8.62 -21.71
CA LEU A 229 -1.29 -7.19 -21.62
C LEU A 229 -1.74 -6.58 -20.30
N ILE A 230 -2.96 -6.87 -19.84
CA ILE A 230 -3.46 -6.37 -18.56
C ILE A 230 -2.53 -6.80 -17.42
N THR A 231 -2.15 -8.08 -17.38
CA THR A 231 -1.25 -8.61 -16.34
C THR A 231 0.14 -7.99 -16.38
N ARG A 232 0.77 -7.93 -17.57
CA ARG A 232 2.12 -7.35 -17.72
C ARG A 232 2.13 -5.83 -17.51
N GLY A 233 1.07 -5.13 -17.92
CA GLY A 233 0.92 -3.71 -17.66
C GLY A 233 0.67 -3.39 -16.20
N LEU A 234 -0.12 -4.20 -15.49
CA LEU A 234 -0.29 -4.09 -14.04
C LEU A 234 1.04 -4.28 -13.30
N ASP A 235 1.87 -5.23 -13.72
CA ASP A 235 3.23 -5.42 -13.18
C ASP A 235 4.08 -4.15 -13.36
N GLU A 236 4.10 -3.55 -14.56
CA GLU A 236 4.82 -2.29 -14.80
C GLU A 236 4.33 -1.15 -13.91
N ILE A 237 3.01 -0.97 -13.81
CA ILE A 237 2.39 0.05 -12.95
C ILE A 237 2.75 -0.19 -11.49
N THR A 238 2.72 -1.46 -11.04
CA THR A 238 3.04 -1.82 -9.66
C THR A 238 4.50 -1.54 -9.33
N ARG A 239 5.44 -1.90 -10.21
CA ARG A 239 6.86 -1.63 -10.01
C ARG A 239 7.15 -0.12 -9.94
N LEU A 240 6.53 0.67 -10.81
CA LEU A 240 6.64 2.14 -10.78
C LEU A 240 6.05 2.74 -9.50
N ALA A 241 4.89 2.26 -9.07
CA ALA A 241 4.23 2.76 -7.87
C ALA A 241 5.00 2.42 -6.60
N VAL A 242 5.45 1.16 -6.45
CA VAL A 242 6.24 0.70 -5.28
C VAL A 242 7.57 1.43 -5.20
N ALA A 243 8.26 1.65 -6.33
CA ALA A 243 9.49 2.45 -6.36
C ALA A 243 9.27 3.92 -5.91
N SER A 244 8.03 4.39 -5.94
CA SER A 244 7.62 5.72 -5.47
C SER A 244 7.10 5.72 -4.02
N GLY A 245 7.14 4.57 -3.34
CA GLY A 245 6.70 4.41 -1.94
C GLY A 245 5.25 3.95 -1.78
N ALA A 246 4.56 3.52 -2.84
CA ALA A 246 3.19 2.99 -2.75
C ALA A 246 3.13 1.62 -2.06
N ASN A 247 1.98 1.31 -1.46
CA ASN A 247 1.67 -0.01 -0.95
C ASN A 247 1.20 -0.92 -2.12
N PRO A 248 1.85 -2.06 -2.38
CA PRO A 248 1.46 -2.97 -3.46
C PRO A 248 0.01 -3.48 -3.34
N LEU A 249 -0.56 -3.55 -2.13
CA LEU A 249 -1.95 -3.96 -1.93
C LEU A 249 -2.97 -2.95 -2.50
N THR A 250 -2.61 -1.67 -2.59
CA THR A 250 -3.44 -0.65 -3.24
C THR A 250 -3.62 -0.93 -4.73
N LEU A 251 -2.55 -1.43 -5.37
CA LEU A 251 -2.55 -1.81 -6.79
C LEU A 251 -3.40 -3.07 -7.03
N ALA A 252 -3.46 -3.98 -6.06
CA ALA A 252 -4.37 -5.12 -6.10
C ALA A 252 -5.85 -4.74 -5.84
N GLY A 253 -6.12 -3.51 -5.36
CA GLY A 253 -7.44 -3.02 -4.98
C GLY A 253 -8.23 -2.33 -6.10
N LEU A 254 -9.23 -1.54 -5.70
CA LEU A 254 -10.12 -0.81 -6.62
C LEU A 254 -9.37 0.23 -7.46
N ALA A 255 -8.45 0.98 -6.86
CA ALA A 255 -7.68 2.00 -7.57
C ALA A 255 -6.75 1.44 -8.65
N GLY A 256 -6.22 0.22 -8.43
CA GLY A 256 -5.38 -0.51 -9.38
C GLY A 256 -6.18 -1.48 -10.24
N VAL A 257 -6.16 -2.78 -9.91
CA VAL A 257 -6.80 -3.86 -10.68
C VAL A 257 -8.23 -3.51 -11.06
N GLY A 258 -9.04 -3.00 -10.12
CA GLY A 258 -10.44 -2.67 -10.39
C GLY A 258 -10.59 -1.67 -11.55
N ASP A 259 -9.90 -0.53 -11.44
CA ASP A 259 -9.98 0.53 -12.44
C ASP A 259 -9.27 0.15 -13.76
N ILE A 260 -8.17 -0.61 -13.68
CA ILE A 260 -7.47 -1.16 -14.85
C ILE A 260 -8.40 -2.08 -15.64
N VAL A 261 -9.02 -3.06 -14.98
CA VAL A 261 -9.93 -4.02 -15.64
C VAL A 261 -11.12 -3.30 -16.27
N LEU A 262 -11.75 -2.37 -15.54
CA LEU A 262 -12.85 -1.56 -16.10
C LEU A 262 -12.42 -0.83 -17.37
N THR A 263 -11.25 -0.18 -17.33
CA THR A 263 -10.79 0.69 -18.41
C THR A 263 -10.26 -0.08 -19.62
N CYS A 264 -9.66 -1.26 -19.39
CA CYS A 264 -9.10 -2.11 -20.45
C CYS A 264 -10.12 -3.03 -21.11
N CYS A 265 -11.24 -3.32 -20.45
CA CYS A 265 -12.28 -4.21 -20.97
C CYS A 265 -13.58 -3.47 -21.34
N GLY A 266 -13.82 -2.26 -20.83
CA GLY A 266 -15.05 -1.51 -21.04
C GLY A 266 -15.10 -0.77 -22.39
N ASP A 267 -16.24 -0.86 -23.08
CA ASP A 267 -16.49 -0.14 -24.34
C ASP A 267 -16.66 1.38 -24.15
N LEU A 268 -16.95 1.82 -22.91
CA LEU A 268 -17.04 3.24 -22.56
C LEU A 268 -15.66 3.91 -22.38
N SER A 269 -14.57 3.15 -22.44
CA SER A 269 -13.22 3.66 -22.29
C SER A 269 -12.72 4.36 -23.55
N ARG A 270 -12.61 5.70 -23.49
CA ARG A 270 -12.06 6.52 -24.59
C ARG A 270 -10.63 6.12 -24.96
N ASN A 271 -9.80 5.80 -23.96
CA ASN A 271 -8.41 5.38 -24.18
C ASN A 271 -8.34 4.03 -24.94
N ARG A 272 -9.22 3.09 -24.58
CA ARG A 272 -9.34 1.84 -25.33
C ARG A 272 -9.83 2.07 -26.76
N THR A 273 -10.80 2.98 -26.97
CA THR A 273 -11.26 3.34 -28.32
C THR A 273 -10.15 3.95 -29.18
N VAL A 274 -9.30 4.82 -28.60
CA VAL A 274 -8.11 5.32 -29.29
C VAL A 274 -7.22 4.16 -29.72
N GLY A 275 -6.90 3.26 -28.78
CA GLY A 275 -6.09 2.09 -29.09
C GLY A 275 -6.70 1.21 -30.19
N LEU A 276 -8.02 0.95 -30.13
CA LEU A 276 -8.73 0.13 -31.12
C LEU A 276 -8.59 0.69 -32.53
N ARG A 277 -8.69 2.01 -32.68
CA ARG A 277 -8.59 2.70 -33.98
C ARG A 277 -7.14 2.75 -34.47
N LEU A 278 -6.18 2.99 -33.56
CA LEU A 278 -4.76 2.87 -33.88
C LEU A 278 -4.41 1.45 -34.36
N GLY A 279 -4.92 0.41 -33.69
CA GLY A 279 -4.72 -0.99 -34.10
C GLY A 279 -5.35 -1.34 -35.46
N LYS A 280 -6.33 -0.56 -35.92
CA LYS A 280 -6.92 -0.68 -37.27
C LYS A 280 -6.17 0.13 -38.34
N GLY A 281 -5.11 0.85 -37.97
CA GLY A 281 -4.29 1.65 -38.87
C GLY A 281 -4.77 3.09 -39.09
N GLU A 282 -5.72 3.59 -38.28
CA GLU A 282 -6.11 5.00 -38.33
C GLU A 282 -5.01 5.90 -37.71
N LYS A 283 -4.83 7.11 -38.24
CA LYS A 283 -3.85 8.07 -37.72
C LYS A 283 -4.34 8.71 -36.41
N LEU A 284 -3.41 8.94 -35.48
CA LEU A 284 -3.73 9.50 -34.17
C LEU A 284 -4.42 10.86 -34.27
N GLU A 285 -4.00 11.72 -35.20
CA GLU A 285 -4.58 13.06 -35.41
C GLU A 285 -6.05 12.98 -35.83
N ASP A 286 -6.38 12.05 -36.71
CA ASP A 286 -7.75 11.80 -37.19
C ASP A 286 -8.61 11.21 -36.07
N ILE A 287 -8.03 10.35 -35.23
CA ILE A 287 -8.72 9.77 -34.07
C ILE A 287 -9.07 10.85 -33.04
N VAL A 288 -8.08 11.66 -32.65
CA VAL A 288 -8.23 12.68 -31.61
C VAL A 288 -9.19 13.78 -32.06
N SER A 289 -9.11 14.22 -33.32
CA SER A 289 -10.01 15.24 -33.87
C SER A 289 -11.47 14.76 -33.90
N SER A 290 -11.72 13.49 -34.22
CA SER A 290 -13.09 12.97 -34.31
C SER A 290 -13.72 12.59 -32.95
N LEU A 291 -12.92 12.37 -31.90
CA LEU A 291 -13.43 12.00 -30.57
C LEU A 291 -14.15 13.16 -29.86
N GLY A 292 -13.88 14.41 -30.25
CA GLY A 292 -14.52 15.60 -29.65
C GLY A 292 -14.18 15.85 -28.17
N ALA A 293 -13.26 15.06 -27.59
CA ALA A 293 -12.83 15.17 -26.21
C ALA A 293 -11.42 14.58 -26.03
N THR A 294 -10.66 15.06 -25.04
CA THR A 294 -9.29 14.60 -24.77
C THR A 294 -9.27 13.16 -24.24
N ALA A 295 -8.43 12.31 -24.85
CA ALA A 295 -8.05 11.01 -24.31
C ALA A 295 -6.79 11.19 -23.43
N GLU A 296 -6.98 11.17 -22.10
CA GLU A 296 -5.91 11.42 -21.14
C GLU A 296 -4.70 10.50 -21.32
N GLY A 297 -4.91 9.24 -21.70
CA GLY A 297 -3.84 8.26 -21.92
C GLY A 297 -2.86 8.66 -23.02
N VAL A 298 -3.30 9.44 -24.02
CA VAL A 298 -2.43 9.98 -25.07
C VAL A 298 -1.41 10.93 -24.46
N LEU A 299 -1.87 11.88 -23.64
CA LEU A 299 -0.99 12.82 -22.95
C LEU A 299 -0.12 12.12 -21.91
N THR A 300 -0.71 11.22 -21.10
CA THR A 300 -0.02 10.49 -20.04
C THR A 300 1.01 9.49 -20.57
N SER A 301 0.91 9.04 -21.83
CA SER A 301 1.91 8.12 -22.41
C SER A 301 3.34 8.70 -22.36
N ARG A 302 3.47 10.01 -22.59
CA ARG A 302 4.74 10.73 -22.52
C ARG A 302 5.28 10.82 -21.11
N SER A 303 4.47 11.26 -20.15
CA SER A 303 4.88 11.32 -18.75
C SER A 303 5.17 9.95 -18.17
N ALA A 304 4.36 8.92 -18.48
CA ALA A 304 4.59 7.56 -18.04
C ALA A 304 5.95 7.01 -18.52
N TYR A 305 6.32 7.25 -19.77
CA TYR A 305 7.61 6.86 -20.31
C TYR A 305 8.78 7.56 -19.61
N HIS A 306 8.73 8.89 -19.52
CA HIS A 306 9.79 9.65 -18.85
C HIS A 306 9.87 9.36 -17.36
N PHE A 307 8.74 9.08 -16.71
CA PHE A 307 8.69 8.63 -15.33
C PHE A 307 9.37 7.27 -15.15
N ALA A 308 9.08 6.29 -16.02
CA ALA A 308 9.75 5.00 -16.00
C ALA A 308 11.27 5.13 -16.22
N LYS A 309 11.70 5.97 -17.17
CA LYS A 309 13.13 6.26 -17.38
C LYS A 309 13.77 6.94 -16.17
N LYS A 310 13.11 7.91 -15.55
CA LYS A 310 13.58 8.60 -14.33
C LYS A 310 13.76 7.62 -13.17
N MET A 311 12.85 6.64 -13.03
CA MET A 311 12.93 5.60 -12.00
C MET A 311 13.94 4.49 -12.32
N GLY A 312 14.48 4.45 -13.55
CA GLY A 312 15.36 3.36 -14.00
C GLY A 312 14.66 2.01 -14.15
N ILE A 313 13.33 2.02 -14.37
CA ILE A 313 12.51 0.81 -14.43
C ILE A 313 12.17 0.48 -15.89
N ASP A 314 12.44 -0.75 -16.29
CA ASP A 314 12.11 -1.29 -17.62
C ASP A 314 10.60 -1.56 -17.73
N CYS A 315 9.92 -0.78 -18.57
CA CYS A 315 8.48 -0.85 -18.80
C CYS A 315 8.20 -0.97 -20.31
N ALA A 316 8.17 -2.20 -20.81
CA ALA A 316 8.06 -2.50 -22.23
C ALA A 316 6.69 -2.08 -22.82
N VAL A 317 5.60 -2.26 -22.07
CA VAL A 317 4.26 -1.85 -22.52
C VAL A 317 4.17 -0.33 -22.56
N ILE A 318 4.58 0.36 -21.50
CA ILE A 318 4.59 1.84 -21.46
C ILE A 318 5.49 2.41 -22.58
N GLU A 319 6.69 1.86 -22.77
CA GLU A 319 7.61 2.28 -23.84
C GLU A 319 7.02 2.01 -25.23
N GLY A 320 6.39 0.85 -25.44
CA GLY A 320 5.72 0.54 -26.70
C GLY A 320 4.61 1.54 -27.04
N ILE A 321 3.78 1.89 -26.05
CA ILE A 321 2.72 2.89 -26.25
C ILE A 321 3.28 4.27 -26.49
N TYR A 322 4.37 4.65 -25.81
CA TYR A 322 5.05 5.91 -26.09
C TYR A 322 5.50 5.98 -27.55
N ARG A 323 6.13 4.93 -28.08
CA ARG A 323 6.59 4.86 -29.48
C ARG A 323 5.44 4.95 -30.48
N VAL A 324 4.34 4.23 -30.25
CA VAL A 324 3.17 4.29 -31.13
C VAL A 324 2.53 5.69 -31.12
N VAL A 325 2.31 6.25 -29.93
CA VAL A 325 1.54 7.48 -29.75
C VAL A 325 2.35 8.74 -30.03
N ASN A 326 3.64 8.76 -29.71
CA ASN A 326 4.48 9.97 -29.77
C ASN A 326 5.50 9.93 -30.91
N GLU A 327 5.90 8.73 -31.38
CA GLU A 327 6.88 8.57 -32.46
C GLU A 327 6.28 8.02 -33.75
N GLY A 328 4.99 7.67 -33.76
CA GLY A 328 4.30 7.14 -34.94
C GLY A 328 4.76 5.74 -35.34
N ALA A 329 5.29 4.96 -34.40
CA ALA A 329 5.71 3.58 -34.66
C ALA A 329 4.51 2.69 -35.03
N ASP A 330 4.73 1.74 -35.94
CA ASP A 330 3.70 0.77 -36.30
C ASP A 330 3.34 -0.13 -35.11
N PRO A 331 2.06 -0.25 -34.72
CA PRO A 331 1.66 -1.03 -33.56
C PRO A 331 2.00 -2.53 -33.67
N VAL A 332 1.94 -3.10 -34.87
CA VAL A 332 2.23 -4.52 -35.11
C VAL A 332 3.73 -4.77 -34.94
N GLU A 333 4.57 -3.88 -35.48
CA GLU A 333 6.03 -3.94 -35.29
C GLU A 333 6.43 -3.77 -33.81
N VAL A 334 5.79 -2.86 -33.07
CA VAL A 334 6.05 -2.66 -31.64
C VAL A 334 5.70 -3.92 -30.83
N VAL A 335 4.59 -4.58 -31.16
CA VAL A 335 4.20 -5.84 -30.51
C VAL A 335 5.19 -6.96 -30.85
N ALA A 336 5.55 -7.11 -32.13
CA ALA A 336 6.52 -8.10 -32.57
C ALA A 336 7.88 -7.91 -31.87
N THR A 337 8.34 -6.66 -31.75
CA THR A 337 9.57 -6.31 -31.02
C THR A 337 9.46 -6.66 -29.54
N THR A 338 8.32 -6.37 -28.91
CA THR A 338 8.07 -6.65 -27.50
C THR A 338 8.05 -8.15 -27.21
N MET A 339 7.42 -8.95 -28.08
CA MET A 339 7.36 -10.40 -27.97
C MET A 339 8.69 -11.09 -28.30
N SER A 340 9.55 -10.43 -29.09
CA SER A 340 10.89 -10.94 -29.45
C SER A 340 11.96 -10.65 -28.38
N ARG A 341 11.59 -10.00 -27.26
CA ARG A 341 12.50 -9.77 -26.14
C ARG A 341 12.97 -11.11 -25.55
N PRO A 342 14.17 -11.17 -24.96
CA PRO A 342 14.65 -12.38 -24.30
C PRO A 342 13.65 -12.90 -23.27
N LEU A 343 13.49 -14.22 -23.21
CA LEU A 343 12.64 -14.87 -22.21
C LEU A 343 13.09 -14.46 -20.80
N ARG A 344 12.13 -14.16 -19.93
CA ARG A 344 12.36 -13.81 -18.53
C ARG A 344 11.41 -14.62 -17.65
N ALA A 345 11.78 -14.82 -16.39
CA ALA A 345 10.87 -15.37 -15.41
C ALA A 345 9.64 -14.44 -15.23
N GLU A 346 8.48 -15.02 -14.93
CA GLU A 346 7.21 -14.29 -14.75
C GLU A 346 7.37 -13.16 -13.73
N VAL A 347 8.02 -13.51 -12.62
CA VAL A 347 8.60 -12.59 -11.65
C VAL A 347 10.05 -12.41 -12.08
N ASP A 348 10.39 -11.21 -12.56
CA ASP A 348 11.75 -10.85 -13.04
C ASP A 348 12.79 -11.45 -12.10
N GLU A 349 13.84 -12.14 -12.53
CA GLU A 349 14.81 -12.67 -11.57
C GLU A 349 15.50 -11.59 -10.75
N LYS A 350 15.41 -10.30 -11.12
CA LYS A 350 15.80 -9.16 -10.26
C LYS A 350 14.69 -8.65 -9.34
N VAL A 351 13.44 -9.08 -9.53
CA VAL A 351 12.29 -8.92 -8.62
C VAL A 351 12.07 -10.20 -7.78
N ALA A 352 12.42 -11.38 -8.30
CA ALA A 352 12.60 -12.63 -7.59
C ALA A 352 13.95 -12.65 -6.85
N ALA A 353 14.94 -11.87 -7.31
CA ALA A 353 16.14 -11.40 -6.61
C ALA A 353 16.05 -9.95 -6.12
N ALA A 354 14.84 -9.38 -6.01
CA ALA A 354 14.54 -8.48 -4.89
C ALA A 354 14.56 -9.25 -3.55
N LYS A 355 15.01 -10.51 -3.62
CA LYS A 355 15.59 -11.29 -2.56
C LYS A 355 17.04 -10.92 -2.15
N GLN A 356 17.73 -9.95 -2.75
CA GLN A 356 18.89 -9.32 -2.12
C GLN A 356 18.95 -7.83 -2.51
N VAL A 357 18.77 -6.95 -1.52
CA VAL A 357 18.94 -5.51 -1.66
C VAL A 357 20.45 -5.19 -1.58
N PRO A 358 21.07 -4.56 -2.59
CA PRO A 358 22.30 -3.81 -2.35
C PRO A 358 21.97 -2.63 -1.44
N ILE A 359 22.66 -2.60 -0.30
CA ILE A 359 22.58 -1.56 0.72
C ILE A 359 22.89 -0.22 0.07
N ASP A 360 21.90 0.67 0.03
CA ASP A 360 22.05 2.08 0.40
C ASP A 360 20.67 2.75 0.55
N GLY A 361 20.34 3.19 1.77
CA GLY A 361 19.45 4.34 1.98
C GLY A 361 18.22 4.25 2.89
N GLY A 362 17.92 3.12 3.55
CA GLY A 362 16.81 3.04 4.52
C GLY A 362 17.00 1.92 5.57
N PRO A 363 16.31 1.96 6.72
CA PRO A 363 16.47 0.94 7.76
C PRO A 363 15.99 -0.42 7.23
N GLN A 364 16.93 -1.33 7.03
CA GLN A 364 16.66 -2.72 6.65
C GLN A 364 16.40 -3.51 7.94
N TYR A 365 15.20 -4.08 8.09
CA TYR A 365 14.83 -4.86 9.27
C TYR A 365 15.36 -6.29 9.19
N TYR A 366 15.94 -6.78 10.28
CA TYR A 366 16.41 -8.15 10.43
C TYR A 366 15.93 -8.70 11.76
N ALA A 367 15.59 -9.99 11.82
CA ALA A 367 15.35 -10.64 13.10
C ALA A 367 16.52 -11.55 13.48
N LEU A 368 16.99 -11.36 14.72
CA LEU A 368 18.11 -12.06 15.31
C LEU A 368 17.62 -12.72 16.58
N ASP A 369 17.97 -14.00 16.75
CA ASP A 369 17.64 -14.78 17.93
C ASP A 369 18.81 -15.70 18.29
N VAL A 370 18.99 -15.95 19.58
CA VAL A 370 20.11 -16.71 20.12
C VAL A 370 19.65 -17.74 21.15
N GLU A 371 19.91 -19.00 20.84
CA GLU A 371 19.73 -20.08 21.81
C GLU A 371 21.00 -20.33 22.62
N CYS A 372 20.82 -20.60 23.91
CA CYS A 372 21.90 -20.80 24.85
C CYS A 372 21.81 -22.16 25.56
N VAL A 373 22.97 -22.75 25.81
CA VAL A 373 23.13 -23.94 26.65
C VAL A 373 23.66 -23.58 28.03
N ALA A 374 23.55 -24.48 28.99
CA ALA A 374 24.03 -24.27 30.35
C ALA A 374 25.48 -24.69 30.50
N THR A 375 26.34 -23.80 30.98
CA THR A 375 27.74 -24.07 31.35
C THR A 375 27.94 -24.21 32.85
N GLY A 376 26.87 -24.04 33.63
CA GLY A 376 26.84 -24.22 35.08
C GLY A 376 25.41 -24.47 35.58
N LEU A 377 25.28 -24.65 36.90
CA LEU A 377 24.01 -25.04 37.53
C LEU A 377 23.11 -23.84 37.90
N ASP A 378 23.64 -22.62 37.95
CA ASP A 378 22.83 -21.43 38.21
C ASP A 378 22.17 -20.87 36.94
N HIS A 379 21.27 -19.90 37.08
CA HIS A 379 20.51 -19.33 35.95
C HIS A 379 21.29 -18.31 35.11
N ASN A 380 22.49 -17.90 35.54
CA ASN A 380 23.34 -16.96 34.79
C ASN A 380 24.41 -17.68 33.97
N ALA A 381 24.80 -18.90 34.35
CA ALA A 381 25.78 -19.71 33.65
C ALA A 381 25.23 -20.28 32.34
N ARG A 382 25.29 -19.44 31.29
CA ARG A 382 24.79 -19.73 29.95
C ARG A 382 25.83 -19.35 28.90
N ALA A 383 25.89 -20.11 27.82
CA ALA A 383 26.71 -19.81 26.65
C ALA A 383 25.91 -19.98 25.35
N VAL A 384 26.20 -19.12 24.38
CA VAL A 384 25.61 -19.14 23.03
C VAL A 384 25.87 -20.49 22.37
N ALA A 385 24.84 -21.06 21.77
CA ALA A 385 24.87 -22.39 21.17
C ALA A 385 24.19 -22.48 19.79
N GLN A 386 23.26 -21.57 19.48
CA GLN A 386 22.76 -21.37 18.12
C GLN A 386 22.51 -19.89 17.88
N ILE A 387 22.76 -19.43 16.66
CA ILE A 387 22.47 -18.07 16.19
C ILE A 387 21.61 -18.18 14.94
N GLY A 388 20.42 -17.59 15.00
CA GLY A 388 19.52 -17.45 13.86
C GLY A 388 19.47 -15.99 13.40
N LEU A 389 19.67 -15.76 12.10
CA LEU A 389 19.42 -14.45 11.48
C LEU A 389 18.50 -14.63 10.29
N VAL A 390 17.42 -13.85 10.26
CA VAL A 390 16.52 -13.77 9.10
C VAL A 390 16.34 -12.34 8.62
N ASP A 391 16.04 -12.22 7.34
CA ASP A 391 15.73 -10.93 6.73
C ASP A 391 14.29 -10.45 7.02
N ALA A 392 13.94 -9.28 6.50
CA ALA A 392 12.60 -8.72 6.59
C ALA A 392 11.49 -9.62 5.99
N HIS A 393 11.81 -10.65 5.20
CA HIS A 393 10.84 -11.58 4.64
C HIS A 393 10.78 -12.91 5.40
N GLY A 394 11.53 -13.05 6.49
CA GLY A 394 11.65 -14.29 7.26
C GLY A 394 12.51 -15.36 6.59
N ARG A 395 13.35 -14.99 5.63
CA ARG A 395 14.29 -15.92 4.97
C ARG A 395 15.52 -16.06 5.84
N GLU A 396 15.92 -17.31 6.07
CA GLU A 396 17.16 -17.65 6.76
C GLU A 396 18.36 -17.08 6.00
N LEU A 397 19.09 -16.19 6.65
CA LEU A 397 20.39 -15.68 6.20
C LEU A 397 21.52 -16.40 6.92
N LEU A 398 21.28 -16.82 8.17
CA LEU A 398 22.27 -17.46 9.01
C LEU A 398 21.60 -18.46 9.96
N ASN A 399 22.21 -19.63 10.06
CA ASN A 399 21.93 -20.64 11.07
C ASN A 399 23.26 -21.28 11.49
N ILE A 400 23.80 -20.83 12.61
CA ILE A 400 25.11 -21.28 13.08
C ILE A 400 24.95 -21.92 14.45
N PHE A 401 25.48 -23.13 14.60
CA PHE A 401 25.70 -23.73 15.91
C PHE A 401 27.05 -23.28 16.45
N VAL A 402 27.07 -22.90 17.73
CA VAL A 402 28.27 -22.44 18.43
C VAL A 402 28.66 -23.48 19.45
N LYS A 403 29.91 -23.93 19.42
CA LYS A 403 30.48 -24.80 20.46
C LYS A 403 31.08 -23.92 21.56
N PRO A 404 30.53 -23.91 22.79
CA PRO A 404 31.11 -23.15 23.89
C PRO A 404 32.52 -23.62 24.21
N ASN A 405 33.39 -22.68 24.61
CA ASN A 405 34.73 -22.99 25.10
C ASN A 405 34.69 -23.61 26.51
N GLU A 406 33.64 -23.28 27.28
CA GLU A 406 33.38 -23.84 28.60
C GLU A 406 32.68 -25.21 28.49
N PRO A 407 32.90 -26.12 29.46
CA PRO A 407 32.16 -27.37 29.51
C PRO A 407 30.64 -27.13 29.58
N VAL A 408 29.91 -27.76 28.66
CA VAL A 408 28.43 -27.72 28.66
C VAL A 408 27.93 -28.74 29.69
N VAL A 409 27.21 -28.25 30.70
CA VAL A 409 26.60 -29.06 31.77
C VAL A 409 25.26 -29.62 31.34
N SER A 410 24.47 -28.85 30.59
CA SER A 410 23.26 -29.34 29.91
C SER A 410 23.03 -28.54 28.63
N CYS A 411 22.66 -29.24 27.55
CA CYS A 411 22.22 -28.60 26.31
C CYS A 411 20.79 -28.04 26.43
N LEU A 412 20.06 -28.34 27.51
CA LEU A 412 18.65 -28.02 27.69
C LEU A 412 17.81 -28.51 26.50
N THR A 413 18.10 -29.70 25.97
CA THR A 413 17.62 -30.20 24.67
C THR A 413 16.10 -30.21 24.53
N ALA A 414 15.35 -30.46 25.61
CA ALA A 414 13.89 -30.39 25.58
C ALA A 414 13.35 -28.98 25.27
N ILE A 415 14.16 -27.96 25.53
CA ILE A 415 13.86 -26.55 25.27
C ILE A 415 14.52 -26.10 23.98
N THR A 416 15.82 -26.35 23.80
CA THR A 416 16.62 -25.75 22.72
C THR A 416 16.71 -26.61 21.46
N GLY A 417 16.34 -27.89 21.54
CA GLY A 417 16.56 -28.85 20.46
C GLY A 417 18.03 -29.19 20.20
N ILE A 418 18.97 -28.51 20.87
CA ILE A 418 20.41 -28.70 20.72
C ILE A 418 20.82 -29.96 21.45
N THR A 419 21.66 -30.76 20.80
CA THR A 419 22.24 -31.98 21.36
C THR A 419 23.76 -31.87 21.43
N PRO A 420 24.43 -32.64 22.31
CA PRO A 420 25.89 -32.70 22.34
C PRO A 420 26.49 -33.02 20.97
N THR A 421 25.85 -33.94 20.22
CA THR A 421 26.27 -34.31 18.86
C THR A 421 26.19 -33.14 17.89
N ILE A 422 25.15 -32.30 17.95
CA ILE A 422 25.07 -31.09 17.12
C ILE A 422 26.22 -30.13 17.44
N LEU A 423 26.51 -29.91 18.73
CA LEU A 423 27.60 -29.03 19.14
C LEU A 423 28.97 -29.56 18.73
N GLU A 424 29.17 -30.87 18.77
CA GLU A 424 30.43 -31.51 18.39
C GLU A 424 30.65 -31.56 16.88
N THR A 425 29.59 -31.78 16.10
CA THR A 425 29.69 -32.01 14.65
C THR A 425 29.48 -30.75 13.82
N LYS A 426 28.71 -29.78 14.31
CA LYS A 426 28.36 -28.55 13.58
C LYS A 426 28.83 -27.27 14.27
N GLY A 427 29.22 -27.35 15.54
CA GLY A 427 29.56 -26.19 16.34
C GLY A 427 30.90 -25.56 15.95
N ILE A 428 30.88 -24.25 15.68
CA ILE A 428 32.10 -23.44 15.49
C ILE A 428 32.35 -22.54 16.71
N SER A 429 33.50 -21.88 16.78
CA SER A 429 33.79 -20.95 17.87
C SER A 429 32.87 -19.71 17.82
N LEU A 430 32.57 -19.11 18.98
CA LEU A 430 31.75 -17.90 19.04
C LEU A 430 32.37 -16.72 18.25
N GLY A 431 33.70 -16.63 18.22
CA GLY A 431 34.41 -15.61 17.44
C GLY A 431 34.15 -15.76 15.95
N GLU A 432 34.29 -16.97 15.42
CA GLU A 432 34.01 -17.27 14.01
C GLU A 432 32.53 -17.09 13.66
N ALA A 433 31.63 -17.49 14.56
CA ALA A 433 30.20 -17.29 14.39
C ALA A 433 29.84 -15.79 14.28
N ARG A 434 30.45 -14.96 15.13
CA ARG A 434 30.27 -13.50 15.11
C ARG A 434 30.83 -12.87 13.83
N GLU A 435 31.99 -13.33 13.35
CA GLU A 435 32.55 -12.87 12.07
C GLU A 435 31.59 -13.17 10.92
N ARG A 436 31.06 -14.40 10.85
CA ARG A 436 30.08 -14.78 9.83
C ARG A 436 28.79 -13.98 9.92
N LEU A 437 28.31 -13.71 11.14
CA LEU A 437 27.14 -12.86 11.35
C LEU A 437 27.36 -11.44 10.83
N LEU A 438 28.49 -10.82 11.15
CA LEU A 438 28.81 -9.45 10.73
C LEU A 438 29.05 -9.34 9.21
N GLN A 439 29.36 -10.44 8.52
CA GLN A 439 29.43 -10.45 7.05
C GLN A 439 28.05 -10.33 6.38
N VAL A 440 26.99 -10.78 7.05
CA VAL A 440 25.62 -10.82 6.49
C VAL A 440 24.68 -9.79 7.12
N LEU A 441 25.04 -9.22 8.27
CA LEU A 441 24.29 -8.18 8.97
C LEU A 441 24.84 -6.78 8.64
N PRO A 442 24.08 -5.93 7.92
CA PRO A 442 24.53 -4.57 7.60
C PRO A 442 24.63 -3.68 8.83
N SER A 443 25.60 -2.76 8.86
CA SER A 443 25.68 -1.73 9.92
C SER A 443 24.51 -0.75 9.90
N THR A 444 23.73 -0.70 8.81
CA THR A 444 22.48 0.07 8.67
C THR A 444 21.24 -0.68 9.16
N ALA A 445 21.38 -1.92 9.66
CA ALA A 445 20.26 -2.77 10.01
C ALA A 445 19.50 -2.28 11.26
N THR A 446 18.18 -2.45 11.26
CA THR A 446 17.36 -2.42 12.47
C THR A 446 17.06 -3.84 12.90
N LEU A 447 17.56 -4.23 14.07
CA LEU A 447 17.30 -5.56 14.65
C LEU A 447 15.93 -5.61 15.31
N VAL A 448 15.18 -6.67 15.04
CA VAL A 448 13.83 -6.91 15.54
C VAL A 448 13.80 -8.25 16.26
N GLY A 449 13.25 -8.28 17.46
CA GLY A 449 13.12 -9.53 18.20
C GLY A 449 12.38 -9.36 19.50
N GLN A 450 12.02 -10.47 20.10
CA GLN A 450 11.49 -10.51 21.45
C GLN A 450 12.66 -10.45 22.43
N ASN A 451 12.81 -9.35 23.17
CA ASN A 451 13.97 -9.15 24.05
C ASN A 451 15.32 -9.09 23.31
N VAL A 452 15.33 -8.56 22.08
CA VAL A 452 16.48 -8.51 21.15
C VAL A 452 17.78 -7.94 21.76
N MET A 453 17.65 -7.11 22.79
CA MET A 453 18.79 -6.56 23.53
C MET A 453 19.63 -7.64 24.20
N GLN A 454 19.00 -8.73 24.66
CA GLN A 454 19.69 -9.85 25.28
C GLN A 454 20.53 -10.62 24.26
N ASP A 455 19.99 -10.85 23.06
CA ASP A 455 20.69 -11.52 21.96
C ASP A 455 21.91 -10.71 21.51
N VAL A 456 21.74 -9.39 21.39
CA VAL A 456 22.82 -8.44 21.10
C VAL A 456 23.92 -8.49 22.17
N ARG A 457 23.55 -8.58 23.46
CA ARG A 457 24.51 -8.73 24.57
C ARG A 457 25.26 -10.05 24.50
N TRP A 458 24.57 -11.15 24.22
CA TRP A 458 25.17 -12.48 24.10
C TRP A 458 26.23 -12.54 23.01
N LEU A 459 26.01 -11.83 21.91
CA LEU A 459 26.91 -11.78 20.77
C LEU A 459 27.92 -10.62 20.85
N ASN A 460 27.86 -9.81 21.91
CA ASN A 460 28.67 -8.62 22.09
C ASN A 460 28.64 -7.70 20.84
N LEU A 461 27.45 -7.50 20.29
CA LEU A 461 27.21 -6.58 19.18
C LEU A 461 26.98 -5.15 19.73
N LYS A 462 27.42 -4.15 18.98
CA LYS A 462 27.34 -2.74 19.37
C LYS A 462 26.38 -1.97 18.47
N GLU A 463 25.29 -1.46 19.03
CA GLU A 463 24.38 -0.55 18.33
C GLU A 463 25.14 0.71 17.86
N ARG A 464 24.81 1.20 16.67
CA ARG A 464 25.48 2.29 15.92
C ARG A 464 26.89 1.97 15.44
N GLN A 465 27.37 0.75 15.63
CA GLN A 465 28.64 0.27 15.08
C GLN A 465 28.42 -0.97 14.22
N ASP A 466 27.88 -2.03 14.81
CA ASP A 466 27.64 -3.32 14.15
C ASP A 466 26.26 -3.36 13.47
N PHE A 467 25.30 -2.54 13.91
CA PHE A 467 23.95 -2.35 13.32
C PHE A 467 23.41 -0.96 13.73
N ALA A 468 22.33 -0.46 13.11
CA ALA A 468 21.88 0.93 13.28
C ALA A 468 20.98 1.15 14.51
N SER A 469 19.98 0.29 14.70
CA SER A 469 19.01 0.40 15.80
C SER A 469 18.36 -0.93 16.16
N MET A 470 17.61 -0.95 17.26
CA MET A 470 16.80 -2.10 17.68
C MET A 470 15.33 -1.74 17.87
N LEU A 471 14.45 -2.72 17.68
CA LEU A 471 13.04 -2.66 17.96
C LEU A 471 12.60 -3.93 18.71
N ASP A 472 12.21 -3.74 19.96
CA ASP A 472 11.83 -4.83 20.86
C ASP A 472 10.31 -5.07 20.81
N LEU A 473 9.92 -6.28 20.40
CA LEU A 473 8.53 -6.69 20.32
C LEU A 473 7.83 -6.71 21.68
N MET A 474 8.56 -6.90 22.78
CA MET A 474 7.99 -6.81 24.14
C MET A 474 7.43 -5.42 24.42
N GLY A 475 8.11 -4.39 23.92
CA GLY A 475 7.68 -3.00 24.05
C GLY A 475 6.48 -2.68 23.17
N LEU A 476 6.46 -3.22 21.94
CA LEU A 476 5.38 -3.01 20.98
C LEU A 476 4.07 -3.66 21.42
N TYR A 477 4.15 -4.88 21.96
CA TYR A 477 2.98 -5.69 22.32
C TYR A 477 2.56 -5.61 23.79
N ARG A 478 3.09 -4.65 24.56
CA ARG A 478 2.62 -4.45 25.93
C ARG A 478 1.19 -3.92 25.92
N VAL A 479 0.33 -4.50 26.76
CA VAL A 479 -1.09 -4.12 26.84
C VAL A 479 -1.41 -3.66 28.25
N TRP A 480 -2.08 -2.52 28.37
CA TRP A 480 -2.56 -2.05 29.68
C TRP A 480 -3.63 -3.01 30.20
N ASN A 481 -3.41 -3.57 31.39
CA ASN A 481 -4.36 -4.44 32.04
C ASN A 481 -5.05 -3.71 33.20
N ALA A 482 -6.34 -3.41 33.03
CA ALA A 482 -7.12 -2.68 34.02
C ALA A 482 -7.30 -3.44 35.35
N GLN A 483 -7.35 -4.77 35.32
CA GLN A 483 -7.49 -5.61 36.51
C GLN A 483 -6.26 -5.49 37.42
N TYR A 484 -5.06 -5.44 36.83
CA TYR A 484 -3.80 -5.36 37.59
C TYR A 484 -3.21 -3.94 37.66
N ARG A 485 -3.86 -2.95 37.02
CA ARG A 485 -3.40 -1.55 36.90
C ARG A 485 -1.94 -1.45 36.46
N ASN A 486 -1.54 -2.31 35.53
CA ASN A 486 -0.17 -2.38 35.03
C ASN A 486 -0.13 -2.90 33.60
N PHE A 487 0.96 -2.65 32.88
CA PHE A 487 1.20 -3.25 31.58
C PHE A 487 1.50 -4.74 31.72
N THR A 488 0.74 -5.55 30.99
CA THR A 488 1.05 -6.95 30.75
C THR A 488 2.03 -7.04 29.59
N ILE A 489 3.07 -7.86 29.77
CA ILE A 489 3.98 -8.28 28.71
C ILE A 489 3.73 -9.76 28.43
N PHE A 490 3.73 -10.13 27.15
CA PHE A 490 3.48 -11.49 26.69
C PHE A 490 4.76 -12.10 26.12
N ASN A 491 4.93 -13.41 26.27
CA ASN A 491 6.02 -14.14 25.62
C ASN A 491 5.69 -14.40 24.14
N GLN A 492 6.71 -14.80 23.37
CA GLN A 492 6.60 -14.99 21.92
C GLN A 492 5.54 -16.01 21.54
N ASP A 493 5.53 -17.16 22.22
CA ASP A 493 4.55 -18.22 21.98
C ASP A 493 3.11 -17.74 22.17
N HIS A 494 2.86 -16.92 23.20
CA HIS A 494 1.53 -16.38 23.44
C HIS A 494 1.14 -15.39 22.33
N LEU A 495 2.06 -14.50 21.95
CA LEU A 495 1.82 -13.57 20.84
C LEU A 495 1.56 -14.33 19.52
N ALA A 496 2.42 -15.28 19.18
CA ALA A 496 2.34 -16.05 17.94
C ALA A 496 1.06 -16.90 17.89
N ARG A 497 0.70 -17.57 18.98
CA ARG A 497 -0.52 -18.37 19.05
C ARG A 497 -1.77 -17.52 18.88
N VAL A 498 -1.84 -16.36 19.56
CA VAL A 498 -3.04 -15.52 19.55
C VAL A 498 -3.16 -14.72 18.26
N LEU A 499 -2.05 -14.17 17.75
CA LEU A 499 -2.08 -13.21 16.63
C LEU A 499 -1.75 -13.84 15.28
N LEU A 500 -0.98 -14.94 15.25
CA LEU A 500 -0.59 -15.63 14.03
C LEU A 500 -1.28 -16.98 13.86
N ASN A 501 -2.12 -17.39 14.81
CA ASN A 501 -2.71 -18.72 14.89
C ASN A 501 -1.66 -19.84 14.83
N TRP A 502 -0.49 -19.58 15.43
CA TRP A 502 0.63 -20.50 15.41
C TRP A 502 0.41 -21.63 16.42
N ALA A 503 0.49 -22.88 15.94
CA ALA A 503 0.24 -24.07 16.77
C ALA A 503 1.41 -24.40 17.72
N GLY A 504 2.63 -23.90 17.43
CA GLY A 504 3.77 -23.89 18.34
C GLY A 504 4.03 -25.20 19.10
N GLU A 505 4.44 -26.24 18.39
CA GLU A 505 4.90 -27.48 19.02
C GLU A 505 6.37 -27.76 18.65
N GLY A 506 7.14 -28.19 19.65
CA GLY A 506 8.56 -28.53 19.55
C GLY A 506 9.49 -27.66 20.41
N PRO A 507 10.78 -28.03 20.51
CA PRO A 507 11.79 -27.18 21.10
C PRO A 507 11.99 -25.89 20.28
N HIS A 508 12.50 -24.87 20.95
CA HIS A 508 13.04 -23.64 20.36
C HIS A 508 14.12 -23.93 19.33
N ASP A 509 14.17 -23.06 18.33
CA ASP A 509 15.18 -23.06 17.28
C ASP A 509 15.38 -21.61 16.88
N ALA A 510 16.62 -21.14 16.96
CA ALA A 510 16.91 -19.71 16.81
C ALA A 510 16.42 -19.14 15.46
N VAL A 511 16.46 -19.92 14.38
CA VAL A 511 15.95 -19.46 13.08
C VAL A 511 14.44 -19.36 13.11
N ARG A 512 13.76 -20.40 13.58
CA ARG A 512 12.30 -20.43 13.68
C ARG A 512 11.78 -19.31 14.59
N ASP A 513 12.45 -19.04 15.69
CA ASP A 513 12.07 -17.99 16.63
C ASP A 513 12.35 -16.59 16.05
N ALA A 514 13.45 -16.40 15.32
CA ALA A 514 13.67 -15.18 14.54
C ALA A 514 12.60 -14.98 13.44
N GLN A 515 12.16 -16.05 12.76
CA GLN A 515 11.07 -15.99 11.78
C GLN A 515 9.75 -15.57 12.40
N VAL A 516 9.40 -16.15 13.55
CA VAL A 516 8.18 -15.79 14.28
C VAL A 516 8.24 -14.34 14.76
N SER A 517 9.39 -13.88 15.26
CA SER A 517 9.63 -12.47 15.60
C SER A 517 9.39 -11.55 14.41
N MET A 518 9.91 -11.88 13.22
CA MET A 518 9.67 -11.10 12.01
C MET A 518 8.19 -11.13 11.58
N GLN A 519 7.50 -12.26 11.71
CA GLN A 519 6.06 -12.35 11.43
C GLN A 519 5.23 -11.52 12.40
N LEU A 520 5.59 -11.50 13.69
CA LEU A 520 4.99 -10.64 14.70
C LEU A 520 5.26 -9.17 14.41
N PHE A 521 6.46 -8.80 13.98
CA PHE A 521 6.75 -7.43 13.54
C PHE A 521 5.82 -6.97 12.40
N HIS A 522 5.66 -7.80 11.36
CA HIS A 522 4.71 -7.51 10.27
C HIS A 522 3.26 -7.54 10.72
N CYS A 523 2.91 -8.41 11.67
CA CYS A 523 1.60 -8.40 12.31
C CYS A 523 1.35 -7.07 13.01
N HIS A 524 2.31 -6.57 13.78
CA HIS A 524 2.21 -5.29 14.46
C HIS A 524 2.04 -4.15 13.46
N ALA A 525 2.85 -4.10 12.40
CA ALA A 525 2.72 -3.10 11.36
C ALA A 525 1.32 -3.10 10.70
N ARG A 526 0.74 -4.29 10.46
CA ARG A 526 -0.63 -4.45 9.98
C ARG A 526 -1.67 -3.99 11.01
N LEU A 527 -1.51 -4.36 12.28
CA LEU A 527 -2.44 -3.97 13.35
C LEU A 527 -2.42 -2.46 13.60
N GLN A 528 -1.28 -1.78 13.43
CA GLN A 528 -1.16 -0.34 13.57
C GLN A 528 -1.80 0.45 12.41
N SER A 529 -2.09 -0.21 11.28
CA SER A 529 -2.78 0.43 10.15
C SER A 529 -4.29 0.63 10.39
N ASP A 530 -4.85 0.03 11.45
CA ASP A 530 -6.24 0.21 11.89
C ASP A 530 -6.35 0.16 13.44
N PRO A 531 -6.63 1.30 14.11
CA PRO A 531 -6.77 1.35 15.57
C PRO A 531 -7.78 0.35 16.15
N GLY A 532 -8.85 0.01 15.42
CA GLY A 532 -9.85 -0.96 15.88
C GLY A 532 -9.33 -2.40 15.87
N MET A 533 -8.44 -2.74 14.93
CA MET A 533 -7.77 -4.05 14.91
C MET A 533 -6.74 -4.16 16.04
N TRP A 534 -6.06 -3.07 16.37
CA TRP A 534 -5.14 -3.04 17.49
C TRP A 534 -5.88 -3.26 18.82
N ASP A 535 -6.97 -2.54 19.09
CA ASP A 535 -7.76 -2.70 20.32
C ASP A 535 -8.30 -4.14 20.45
N GLN A 536 -8.78 -4.73 19.36
CA GLN A 536 -9.23 -6.13 19.34
C GLN A 536 -8.09 -7.11 19.59
N ALA A 537 -6.92 -6.90 19.00
CA ALA A 537 -5.74 -7.72 19.24
C ALA A 537 -5.26 -7.61 20.69
N GLN A 538 -5.27 -6.41 21.26
CA GLN A 538 -4.94 -6.17 22.66
C GLN A 538 -5.90 -6.91 23.60
N GLN A 539 -7.20 -6.85 23.31
CA GLN A 539 -8.21 -7.57 24.09
C GLN A 539 -8.06 -9.09 23.94
N ALA A 540 -7.86 -9.60 22.72
CA ALA A 540 -7.63 -11.03 22.46
C ALA A 540 -6.38 -11.55 23.18
N LEU A 541 -5.31 -10.75 23.27
CA LEU A 541 -4.11 -11.08 24.02
C LEU A 541 -4.36 -11.20 25.52
N LEU A 542 -5.21 -10.33 26.08
CA LEU A 542 -5.60 -10.36 27.49
C LEU A 542 -6.49 -11.55 27.82
N ASP A 543 -7.45 -11.85 26.94
CA ASP A 543 -8.48 -12.88 27.14
C ASP A 543 -7.95 -14.30 26.91
N ALA A 544 -6.96 -14.46 26.02
CA ALA A 544 -6.40 -15.75 25.71
C ALA A 544 -5.73 -16.40 26.95
N PRO A 545 -6.00 -17.69 27.23
CA PRO A 545 -5.44 -18.36 28.39
C PRO A 545 -3.92 -18.47 28.26
N ARG A 546 -3.17 -18.05 29.28
CA ARG A 546 -1.71 -18.12 29.26
C ARG A 546 -1.24 -19.51 29.63
N LYS A 547 -0.36 -20.09 28.82
CA LYS A 547 0.37 -21.30 29.18
C LYS A 547 1.58 -20.91 30.04
N PRO A 548 1.84 -21.58 31.18
CA PRO A 548 3.06 -21.35 31.93
C PRO A 548 4.27 -21.75 31.08
N SER A 549 5.33 -20.94 31.10
CA SER A 549 6.56 -21.26 30.36
C SER A 549 7.19 -22.56 30.87
N PHE A 550 8.02 -23.20 30.03
CA PHE A 550 8.77 -24.40 30.43
C PHE A 550 9.51 -24.18 31.76
N ALA A 551 10.22 -23.06 31.90
CA ALA A 551 10.94 -22.67 33.12
C ALA A 551 10.04 -22.48 34.35
N SER A 552 8.78 -22.09 34.16
CA SER A 552 7.82 -21.97 35.26
C SER A 552 7.32 -23.32 35.75
N GLN A 553 7.19 -24.29 34.83
CA GLN A 553 6.79 -25.67 35.14
C GLN A 553 7.98 -26.49 35.68
N ASN A 554 9.18 -26.22 35.18
CA ASN A 554 10.42 -26.91 35.47
C ASN A 554 11.47 -25.90 35.97
N PRO A 555 11.36 -25.38 37.20
CA PRO A 555 12.31 -24.39 37.73
C PRO A 555 13.73 -24.94 37.92
N ILE A 556 13.88 -26.27 37.89
CA ILE A 556 15.14 -26.98 37.77
C ILE A 556 14.97 -28.02 36.66
N TYR A 557 15.91 -28.06 35.71
CA TYR A 557 15.94 -29.03 34.61
C TYR A 557 17.39 -29.45 34.36
N ASP A 558 17.67 -30.75 34.24
CA ASP A 558 19.04 -31.30 34.20
C ASP A 558 19.96 -30.78 35.32
N ASN A 559 19.41 -30.61 36.53
CA ASN A 559 20.08 -29.98 37.69
C ASN A 559 20.46 -28.49 37.49
N VAL A 560 20.11 -27.89 36.36
CA VAL A 560 20.32 -26.47 36.06
C VAL A 560 19.11 -25.66 36.52
N CYS A 561 19.37 -24.54 37.18
CA CYS A 561 18.36 -23.57 37.57
C CYS A 561 17.77 -22.89 36.34
N MET A 562 16.46 -23.03 36.16
CA MET A 562 15.65 -22.33 35.16
C MET A 562 14.69 -21.32 35.82
N GLY A 563 14.71 -21.25 37.15
CA GLY A 563 13.75 -20.47 37.93
C GLY A 563 13.87 -18.96 37.70
N ASN A 564 12.74 -18.27 37.77
CA ASN A 564 12.68 -16.82 37.81
C ASN A 564 12.82 -16.30 39.26
N ARG A 565 12.71 -14.99 39.48
CA ARG A 565 12.84 -14.37 40.83
C ARG A 565 11.96 -14.99 41.92
N ARG A 566 10.85 -15.66 41.57
CA ARG A 566 9.96 -16.32 42.53
C ARG A 566 10.33 -17.78 42.78
N THR A 567 10.78 -18.48 41.74
CA THR A 567 11.00 -19.93 41.75
C THR A 567 12.46 -20.34 41.89
N CYS A 568 13.40 -19.44 41.64
CA CYS A 568 14.84 -19.71 41.77
C CYS A 568 15.26 -19.96 43.23
N ARG A 569 16.20 -20.89 43.38
CA ARG A 569 16.82 -21.31 44.65
C ARG A 569 18.35 -21.45 44.57
N CYS A 570 18.98 -21.08 43.45
CA CYS A 570 20.42 -21.32 43.24
C CYS A 570 21.34 -20.28 43.91
N GLY A 571 20.79 -19.21 44.48
CA GLY A 571 21.57 -18.18 45.19
C GLY A 571 22.30 -17.16 44.29
N ALA A 572 22.30 -17.35 42.97
CA ALA A 572 22.87 -16.37 42.04
C ALA A 572 21.98 -15.10 41.94
N PRO A 573 22.57 -13.92 41.73
CA PRO A 573 21.80 -12.69 41.55
C PRO A 573 21.01 -12.72 40.24
N PHE A 574 19.86 -12.07 40.20
CA PHE A 574 19.20 -11.73 38.94
C PHE A 574 19.76 -10.39 38.48
N PHE A 575 20.67 -10.41 37.50
CA PHE A 575 21.13 -9.19 36.87
C PHE A 575 19.95 -8.50 36.16
N SER A 576 19.85 -7.18 36.33
CA SER A 576 18.76 -6.34 35.80
C SER A 576 18.95 -5.99 34.33
#